data_AF-A0A256ZCD5-F1
#
_entry.id   AF-A0A256ZCD5-F1
#
_cell.length_a   1.000
_cell.length_b   1.000
_cell.length_c   1.000
_cell.angle_alpha   90.00
_cell.angle_beta   90.00
_cell.angle_gamma   90.00
#
_symmetry.space_group_name_H-M   'P 1'
#
loop_
_entity.id
_entity.type
_entity.pdbx_description
1 polymer ?
#
loop_
_entity_poly.entity_id
_entity_poly.type
_entity_poly.pdbx_seq_one_letter_code
_entity_poly.pdbx_strand_id
1 'polypeptide(L)'
;MGEIRPDKLATLKTATTIVEQNLEKHKPSQYFAVIIDNEEKLPHPKMKGMVEDVAKSLGIRPSNVWAKIYADKATGLRKKARMYGEIVGLTCRSEGGELYQPSFRDLNELQRTIVRRNPLVTRVLYAVGEKEGRQPYVVAIRAVETRDFLTALVANIPWLTLKETADQILKACPNVSLVYYDITPKPPATIEME
;
A
#
# COMPACT_ATOMS: atom_id res chain seq x y z
N MET A 1 -9.77 -4.05 -13.93
CA MET A 1 -8.65 -3.26 -14.46
C MET A 1 -9.15 -1.85 -14.61
N GLY A 2 -8.51 -0.89 -13.94
CA GLY A 2 -8.92 0.51 -14.01
C GLY A 2 -8.75 1.09 -15.41
N GLU A 3 -9.47 2.16 -15.71
CA GLU A 3 -9.42 2.83 -17.00
C GLU A 3 -8.04 3.46 -17.25
N ILE A 4 -7.46 3.24 -18.44
CA ILE A 4 -6.18 3.85 -18.83
C ILE A 4 -6.44 5.28 -19.29
N ARG A 5 -6.36 6.21 -18.34
CA ARG A 5 -6.48 7.66 -18.62
C ARG A 5 -5.10 8.29 -18.82
N PRO A 6 -4.91 9.21 -19.79
CA PRO A 6 -3.60 9.81 -20.07
C PRO A 6 -2.95 10.51 -18.87
N ASP A 7 -3.75 11.18 -18.04
CA ASP A 7 -3.30 11.82 -16.80
C ASP A 7 -2.86 10.80 -15.74
N LYS A 8 -3.60 9.70 -15.59
CA LYS A 8 -3.23 8.57 -14.70
C LYS A 8 -1.87 7.97 -15.12
N LEU A 9 -1.65 7.78 -16.42
CA LEU A 9 -0.40 7.25 -16.95
C LEU A 9 0.78 8.23 -16.75
N ALA A 10 0.56 9.53 -16.96
CA ALA A 10 1.58 10.55 -16.72
C ALA A 10 2.00 10.58 -15.24
N THR A 11 1.04 10.55 -14.32
CA THR A 11 1.30 10.47 -12.87
C THR A 11 2.06 9.20 -12.51
N LEU A 12 1.67 8.04 -13.05
CA LEU A 12 2.34 6.76 -12.80
C LEU A 12 3.82 6.82 -13.21
N LYS A 13 4.12 7.37 -14.39
CA LYS A 13 5.50 7.50 -14.89
C LYS A 13 6.34 8.37 -13.96
N THR A 14 5.85 9.57 -13.63
CA THR A 14 6.53 10.49 -12.72
C THR A 14 6.79 9.85 -11.35
N ALA A 15 5.76 9.21 -10.77
CA ALA A 15 5.90 8.54 -9.49
C ALA A 15 6.91 7.38 -9.54
N THR A 16 6.93 6.62 -10.64
CA THR A 16 7.87 5.50 -10.82
C THR A 16 9.30 6.00 -10.87
N THR A 17 9.59 7.07 -11.63
CA THR A 17 10.94 7.67 -11.66
C THR A 17 11.39 8.11 -10.27
N ILE A 18 10.50 8.72 -9.48
CA ILE A 18 10.83 9.14 -8.10
C ILE A 18 11.11 7.93 -7.20
N VAL A 19 10.30 6.87 -7.31
CA VAL A 19 10.53 5.62 -6.56
C VAL A 19 11.88 5.01 -6.95
N GLU A 20 12.19 4.95 -8.24
CA GLU A 20 13.44 4.37 -8.75
C GLU A 20 14.65 5.11 -8.18
N GLN A 21 14.66 6.44 -8.28
CA GLN A 21 15.76 7.28 -7.79
C GLN A 21 16.00 7.15 -6.28
N ASN A 22 14.93 7.09 -5.48
CA ASN A 22 15.07 7.10 -4.03
C ASN A 22 15.33 5.72 -3.42
N LEU A 23 14.84 4.64 -4.06
CA LEU A 23 14.96 3.28 -3.53
C LEU A 23 16.18 2.52 -4.08
N GLU A 24 16.83 2.97 -5.15
CA GLU A 24 18.02 2.32 -5.73
C GLU A 24 19.11 2.03 -4.69
N LYS A 25 19.37 2.97 -3.78
CA LYS A 25 20.37 2.82 -2.71
C LYS A 25 20.12 1.63 -1.77
N HIS A 26 18.86 1.17 -1.69
CA HIS A 26 18.44 0.03 -0.85
C HIS A 26 18.47 -1.30 -1.61
N LYS A 27 18.71 -1.28 -2.93
CA LYS A 27 18.86 -2.45 -3.80
C LYS A 27 17.76 -3.53 -3.66
N PRO A 28 16.46 -3.19 -3.60
CA PRO A 28 15.41 -4.21 -3.68
C PRO A 28 15.46 -4.90 -5.06
N SER A 29 15.03 -6.16 -5.13
CA SER A 29 15.06 -6.93 -6.37
C SER A 29 14.20 -6.32 -7.47
N GLN A 30 13.03 -5.81 -7.10
CA GLN A 30 12.11 -5.09 -8.00
C GLN A 30 11.36 -4.03 -7.20
N TYR A 31 11.18 -2.84 -7.80
CA TYR A 31 10.55 -1.70 -7.15
C TYR A 31 10.01 -0.70 -8.16
N PHE A 32 8.82 -0.15 -7.90
CA PHE A 32 8.10 0.76 -8.80
C PHE A 32 6.93 1.43 -8.06
N ALA A 33 6.35 2.45 -8.68
CA ALA A 33 5.09 3.03 -8.21
C ALA A 33 3.90 2.33 -8.87
N VAL A 34 2.78 2.31 -8.15
CA VAL A 34 1.49 1.85 -8.65
C VAL A 34 0.46 2.93 -8.39
N ILE A 35 -0.43 3.18 -9.34
CA ILE A 35 -1.48 4.19 -9.23
C ILE A 35 -2.86 3.53 -9.16
N ILE A 36 -3.71 4.02 -8.25
CA ILE A 36 -5.03 3.47 -7.96
C ILE A 36 -6.03 4.62 -8.01
N ASP A 37 -7.22 4.36 -8.54
CA ASP A 37 -8.31 5.31 -8.46
C ASP A 37 -8.69 5.50 -6.98
N ASN A 38 -8.74 6.75 -6.53
CA ASN A 38 -9.15 7.07 -5.17
C ASN A 38 -10.67 6.98 -5.09
N GLU A 39 -11.18 5.75 -5.20
CA GLU A 39 -12.58 5.37 -5.14
C GLU A 39 -12.72 4.21 -4.15
N GLU A 40 -13.63 4.38 -3.20
CA GLU A 40 -13.85 3.41 -2.14
C GLU A 40 -15.04 2.53 -2.49
N LYS A 41 -14.89 1.23 -2.26
CA LYS A 41 -16.03 0.32 -2.24
C LYS A 41 -16.88 0.69 -1.02
N LEU A 42 -18.15 1.06 -1.27
CA LEU A 42 -19.17 1.41 -0.25
C LEU A 42 -19.10 0.51 1.00
N PRO A 43 -19.43 1.04 2.20
CA PRO A 43 -18.92 0.56 3.49
C PRO A 43 -19.07 -0.95 3.67
N HIS A 44 -17.94 -1.62 3.86
CA HIS A 44 -17.90 -3.07 4.05
C HIS A 44 -18.27 -3.40 5.51
N PRO A 45 -19.25 -4.30 5.77
CA PRO A 45 -19.68 -4.69 7.12
C PRO A 45 -18.57 -5.23 8.05
N LYS A 46 -17.42 -5.60 7.48
CA LYS A 46 -16.27 -6.20 8.18
C LYS A 46 -15.19 -5.19 8.55
N MET A 47 -15.39 -3.90 8.22
CA MET A 47 -14.39 -2.86 8.44
C MET A 47 -14.11 -2.61 9.92
N LYS A 48 -15.16 -2.62 10.75
CA LYS A 48 -15.03 -2.40 12.20
C LYS A 48 -14.06 -3.40 12.84
N GLY A 49 -14.21 -4.69 12.53
CA GLY A 49 -13.32 -5.71 13.07
C GLY A 49 -11.88 -5.61 12.54
N MET A 50 -11.68 -5.13 11.30
CA MET A 50 -10.33 -4.89 10.77
C MET A 50 -9.65 -3.73 11.50
N VAL A 51 -10.37 -2.64 11.76
CA VAL A 51 -9.85 -1.49 12.52
C VAL A 51 -9.41 -1.92 13.92
N GLU A 52 -10.21 -2.73 14.61
CA GLU A 52 -9.87 -3.27 15.93
C GLU A 52 -8.61 -4.16 15.89
N ASP A 53 -8.50 -5.04 14.88
CA ASP A 53 -7.33 -5.92 14.73
C ASP A 53 -6.04 -5.14 14.42
N VAL A 54 -6.12 -4.14 13.52
CA VAL A 54 -5.00 -3.25 13.18
C VAL A 54 -4.53 -2.50 14.42
N ALA A 55 -5.48 -1.89 15.14
CA ALA A 55 -5.20 -1.14 16.36
C ALA A 55 -4.50 -2.00 17.41
N LYS A 56 -5.00 -3.23 17.63
CA LYS A 56 -4.39 -4.20 18.54
C LYS A 56 -3.00 -4.62 18.08
N SER A 57 -2.82 -4.92 16.80
CA SER A 57 -1.53 -5.35 16.24
C SER A 57 -0.45 -4.27 16.36
N LEU A 58 -0.84 -3.00 16.30
CA LEU A 58 0.07 -1.86 16.37
C LEU A 58 0.17 -1.23 17.77
N GLY A 59 -0.64 -1.69 18.72
CA GLY A 59 -0.68 -1.09 20.07
C GLY A 59 -1.18 0.36 20.09
N ILE A 60 -2.06 0.74 19.15
CA ILE A 60 -2.63 2.09 19.06
C ILE A 60 -4.14 2.08 19.30
N ARG A 61 -4.75 3.25 19.52
CA ARG A 61 -6.20 3.37 19.70
C ARG A 61 -6.94 3.07 18.39
N PRO A 62 -8.08 2.36 18.41
CA PRO A 62 -8.92 2.18 17.22
C PRO A 62 -9.36 3.49 16.55
N SER A 63 -9.52 4.56 17.34
CA SER A 63 -9.82 5.91 16.82
C SER A 63 -8.72 6.51 15.94
N ASN A 64 -7.50 5.96 16.00
CA ASN A 64 -6.35 6.42 15.24
C ASN A 64 -6.12 5.57 13.98
N VAL A 65 -7.05 4.69 13.62
CA VAL A 65 -6.95 3.79 12.47
C VAL A 65 -8.08 4.07 11.49
N TRP A 66 -7.70 4.36 10.25
CA TRP A 66 -8.61 4.47 9.12
C TRP A 66 -8.26 3.37 8.11
N ALA A 67 -9.25 2.57 7.75
CA ALA A 67 -9.11 1.51 6.78
C ALA A 67 -10.10 1.69 5.64
N LYS A 68 -9.64 1.43 4.42
CA LYS A 68 -10.40 1.57 3.18
C LYS A 68 -10.26 0.31 2.35
N ILE A 69 -11.30 -0.07 1.62
CA ILE A 69 -11.22 -1.03 0.53
C ILE A 69 -11.44 -0.26 -0.76
N TYR A 70 -10.46 -0.30 -1.66
CA TYR A 70 -10.57 0.38 -2.95
C TYR A 70 -11.53 -0.36 -3.88
N ALA A 71 -12.18 0.38 -4.78
CA ALA A 71 -13.00 -0.18 -5.85
C ALA A 71 -12.13 -0.97 -6.84
N ASP A 72 -10.91 -0.50 -7.09
CA ASP A 72 -9.88 -1.21 -7.83
C ASP A 72 -9.53 -2.55 -7.15
N LYS A 73 -9.28 -3.55 -8.00
CA LYS A 73 -8.83 -4.88 -7.59
C LYS A 73 -7.39 -5.09 -8.05
N ALA A 74 -6.69 -5.98 -7.36
CA ALA A 74 -5.34 -6.38 -7.72
C ALA A 74 -5.25 -7.88 -7.92
N THR A 75 -4.50 -8.27 -8.95
CA THR A 75 -4.05 -9.65 -9.11
C THR A 75 -3.30 -10.18 -7.88
N GLY A 76 -3.55 -11.46 -7.59
CA GLY A 76 -2.93 -12.21 -6.51
C GLY A 76 -2.91 -13.70 -6.78
N LEU A 77 -2.33 -14.45 -5.84
CA LEU A 77 -2.09 -15.88 -5.91
C LEU A 77 -2.66 -16.57 -4.67
N ARG A 78 -3.51 -17.58 -4.88
CA ARG A 78 -4.03 -18.42 -3.80
C ARG A 78 -4.08 -19.88 -4.25
N LYS A 79 -3.53 -20.78 -3.42
CA LYS A 79 -3.39 -22.21 -3.77
C LYS A 79 -2.80 -22.42 -5.18
N LYS A 80 -1.80 -21.60 -5.55
CA LYS A 80 -1.15 -21.55 -6.88
C LYS A 80 -2.06 -21.13 -8.06
N ALA A 81 -3.29 -20.71 -7.82
CA ALA A 81 -4.19 -20.14 -8.82
C ALA A 81 -4.21 -18.61 -8.74
N ARG A 82 -4.36 -17.95 -9.90
CA ARG A 82 -4.57 -16.50 -9.97
C ARG A 82 -5.96 -16.14 -9.45
N MET A 83 -6.06 -15.02 -8.74
CA MET A 83 -7.33 -14.42 -8.34
C MET A 83 -7.24 -12.89 -8.40
N TYR A 84 -8.38 -12.23 -8.57
CA TYR A 84 -8.50 -10.78 -8.40
C TYR A 84 -9.10 -10.49 -7.03
N GLY A 85 -8.34 -9.79 -6.20
CA GLY A 85 -8.69 -9.56 -4.80
C GLY A 85 -8.82 -8.10 -4.43
N GLU A 86 -9.18 -7.89 -3.17
CA GLU A 86 -9.39 -6.57 -2.57
C GLU A 86 -8.05 -5.92 -2.22
N ILE A 87 -7.99 -4.60 -2.43
CA ILE A 87 -6.90 -3.74 -2.01
C ILE A 87 -7.35 -3.00 -0.75
N VAL A 88 -6.64 -3.22 0.34
CA VAL A 88 -6.88 -2.55 1.62
C VAL A 88 -5.87 -1.42 1.79
N GLY A 89 -6.34 -0.19 1.98
CA GLY A 89 -5.53 0.96 2.38
C GLY A 89 -5.67 1.23 3.87
N LEU A 90 -4.55 1.42 4.56
CA LEU A 90 -4.48 1.71 5.99
C LEU A 90 -3.79 3.05 6.22
N THR A 91 -4.45 3.94 6.96
CA THR A 91 -3.85 5.15 7.50
C THR A 91 -3.94 5.06 9.01
N CYS A 92 -2.79 5.05 9.68
CA CYS A 92 -2.71 5.00 11.14
C CYS A 92 -2.01 6.25 11.64
N ARG A 93 -2.46 6.80 12.77
CA ARG A 93 -1.88 7.99 13.39
C ARG A 93 -1.36 7.72 14.79
N SER A 94 -0.28 8.39 15.15
CA SER A 94 0.17 8.52 16.54
C SER A 94 -0.83 9.35 17.35
N GLU A 95 -0.66 9.42 18.67
CA GLU A 95 -1.46 10.32 19.51
C GLU A 95 -1.25 11.81 19.15
N GLY A 96 -0.08 12.17 18.61
CA GLY A 96 0.23 13.51 18.13
C GLY A 96 -0.36 13.85 16.76
N GLY A 97 -1.12 12.94 16.13
CA GLY A 97 -1.76 13.17 14.83
C GLY A 97 -0.88 12.87 13.60
N GLU A 98 0.43 12.73 13.78
CA GLU A 98 1.36 12.31 12.73
C GLU A 98 1.10 10.87 12.27
N LEU A 99 1.43 10.55 11.02
CA LEU A 99 1.39 9.17 10.53
C LEU A 99 2.23 8.26 11.43
N TYR A 100 1.62 7.16 11.87
CA TYR A 100 2.27 6.18 12.73
C TYR A 100 3.30 5.37 11.93
N GLN A 101 4.50 5.21 12.49
CA GLN A 101 5.63 4.55 11.83
C GLN A 101 6.00 3.25 12.56
N PRO A 102 5.27 2.15 12.34
CA PRO A 102 5.54 0.86 12.97
C PRO A 102 6.87 0.26 12.54
N SER A 103 7.42 -0.67 13.33
CA SER A 103 8.59 -1.43 12.90
C SER A 103 8.26 -2.30 11.67
N PHE A 104 9.29 -2.67 10.90
CA PHE A 104 9.11 -3.60 9.78
C PHE A 104 8.54 -4.96 10.22
N ARG A 105 8.85 -5.39 11.45
CA ARG A 105 8.26 -6.59 12.05
C ARG A 105 6.76 -6.42 12.25
N ASP A 106 6.32 -5.30 12.80
CA ASP A 106 4.90 -5.05 13.07
C ASP A 106 4.11 -4.92 11.76
N LEU A 107 4.68 -4.31 10.71
CA LEU A 107 4.07 -4.29 9.37
C LEU A 107 3.85 -5.71 8.82
N ASN A 108 4.83 -6.60 9.00
CA ASN A 108 4.72 -7.99 8.58
C ASN A 108 3.70 -8.80 9.39
N GLU A 109 3.57 -8.52 10.69
CA GLU A 109 2.54 -9.15 11.54
C GLU A 109 1.15 -8.62 11.19
N LEU A 110 1.03 -7.32 10.93
CA LEU A 110 -0.20 -6.64 10.54
C LEU A 110 -0.77 -7.19 9.23
N GLN A 111 0.02 -7.23 8.15
CA GLN A 111 -0.45 -7.74 6.85
C GLN A 111 -0.91 -9.21 6.95
N ARG A 112 -0.20 -10.05 7.73
CA ARG A 112 -0.60 -11.46 7.95
C ARG A 112 -1.96 -11.54 8.63
N THR A 113 -2.19 -10.69 9.63
CA THR A 113 -3.46 -10.63 10.37
C THR A 113 -4.61 -10.28 9.43
N ILE A 114 -4.45 -9.26 8.59
CA ILE A 114 -5.46 -8.80 7.64
C ILE A 114 -5.79 -9.87 6.60
N VAL A 115 -4.76 -10.46 5.96
CA VAL A 115 -4.94 -11.48 4.93
C VAL A 115 -5.57 -12.76 5.50
N ARG A 116 -5.19 -13.17 6.72
CA ARG A 116 -5.81 -14.34 7.38
C ARG A 116 -7.29 -14.11 7.67
N ARG A 117 -7.65 -12.91 8.12
CA ARG A 117 -9.04 -12.55 8.43
C ARG A 117 -9.91 -12.43 7.19
N ASN A 118 -9.38 -11.84 6.13
CA ASN A 118 -10.08 -11.70 4.86
C ASN A 118 -9.24 -12.29 3.72
N PRO A 119 -9.43 -13.58 3.38
CA PRO A 119 -8.70 -14.25 2.31
C PRO A 119 -9.00 -13.74 0.89
N LEU A 120 -9.88 -12.73 0.73
CA LEU A 120 -10.07 -12.00 -0.52
C LEU A 120 -9.07 -10.86 -0.69
N VAL A 121 -8.39 -10.43 0.38
CA VAL A 121 -7.38 -9.37 0.33
C VAL A 121 -6.13 -9.89 -0.36
N THR A 122 -5.75 -9.24 -1.45
CA THR A 122 -4.51 -9.52 -2.19
C THR A 122 -3.47 -8.43 -2.01
N ARG A 123 -3.86 -7.25 -1.51
CA ARG A 123 -2.96 -6.13 -1.23
C ARG A 123 -3.34 -5.44 0.07
N VAL A 124 -2.34 -5.16 0.89
CA VAL A 124 -2.40 -4.31 2.08
C VAL A 124 -1.40 -3.18 1.87
N LEU A 125 -1.94 -1.96 1.82
CA LEU A 125 -1.22 -0.72 1.56
C LEU A 125 -1.19 0.10 2.85
N TYR A 126 -0.02 0.54 3.28
CA TYR A 126 0.17 1.28 4.53
C TYR A 126 0.64 2.71 4.26
N ALA A 127 -0.05 3.72 4.78
CA ALA A 127 0.19 5.11 4.43
C ALA A 127 1.59 5.56 4.89
N VAL A 128 2.31 6.23 4.00
CA VAL A 128 3.66 6.77 4.26
C VAL A 128 3.78 8.26 3.98
N GLY A 129 2.79 8.86 3.30
CA GLY A 129 2.66 10.30 3.16
C GLY A 129 1.27 10.67 2.64
N GLU A 130 0.78 11.84 3.03
CA GLU A 130 -0.54 12.34 2.65
C GLU A 130 -0.50 13.85 2.50
N LYS A 131 -1.48 14.42 1.79
CA LYS A 131 -1.74 15.86 1.77
C LYS A 131 -3.21 16.14 1.96
N GLU A 132 -3.53 17.39 2.28
CA GLU A 132 -4.90 17.83 2.46
C GLU A 132 -5.72 17.74 1.15
N GLY A 133 -7.00 17.40 1.30
CA GLY A 133 -7.94 17.29 0.19
C GLY A 133 -7.88 15.94 -0.53
N ARG A 134 -9.06 15.44 -0.90
CA ARG A 134 -9.17 14.22 -1.70
C ARG A 134 -8.81 14.55 -3.15
N GLN A 135 -7.84 13.83 -3.71
CA GLN A 135 -7.51 13.90 -5.12
C GLN A 135 -7.97 12.63 -5.85
N PRO A 136 -8.06 12.63 -7.20
CA PRO A 136 -8.56 11.49 -7.97
C PRO A 136 -7.74 10.20 -7.81
N TYR A 137 -6.47 10.30 -7.42
CA TYR A 137 -5.57 9.14 -7.34
C TYR A 137 -4.89 8.99 -5.99
N VAL A 138 -4.52 7.75 -5.70
CA VAL A 138 -3.52 7.40 -4.69
C VAL A 138 -2.38 6.62 -5.35
N VAL A 139 -1.19 6.68 -4.76
CA VAL A 139 -0.02 5.94 -5.24
C VAL A 139 0.43 4.95 -4.18
N ALA A 140 0.89 3.77 -4.59
CA ALA A 140 1.57 2.82 -3.73
C ALA A 140 3.00 2.59 -4.22
N ILE A 141 3.96 2.69 -3.33
CA ILE A 141 5.35 2.28 -3.53
C ILE A 141 5.39 0.76 -3.34
N ARG A 142 5.82 0.03 -4.37
CA ARG A 142 6.06 -1.41 -4.32
C ARG A 142 7.56 -1.64 -4.31
N ALA A 143 8.07 -2.42 -3.36
CA ALA A 143 9.46 -2.87 -3.36
C ALA A 143 9.56 -4.26 -2.73
N VAL A 144 10.21 -5.20 -3.43
CA VAL A 144 10.28 -6.60 -3.00
C VAL A 144 11.69 -7.17 -3.13
N GLU A 145 11.98 -8.15 -2.28
CA GLU A 145 13.16 -9.02 -2.33
C GLU A 145 12.73 -10.40 -2.82
N THR A 146 13.14 -10.76 -4.03
CA THR A 146 12.81 -12.05 -4.64
C THR A 146 13.64 -13.14 -3.99
N ARG A 147 12.98 -14.21 -3.53
CA ARG A 147 13.66 -15.41 -3.02
C ARG A 147 13.81 -16.48 -4.09
N ASP A 148 12.73 -16.68 -4.85
CA ASP A 148 12.67 -17.63 -5.96
C ASP A 148 11.57 -17.20 -6.96
N PHE A 149 11.33 -18.00 -7.99
CA PHE A 149 10.29 -17.73 -9.01
C PHE A 149 8.87 -17.62 -8.43
N LEU A 150 8.61 -18.22 -7.26
CA LEU A 150 7.29 -18.34 -6.65
C LEU A 150 7.06 -17.34 -5.51
N THR A 151 8.12 -16.84 -4.86
CA THR A 151 8.04 -16.09 -3.62
C THR A 151 8.89 -14.82 -3.61
N ALA A 152 8.33 -13.76 -3.01
CA ALA A 152 9.04 -12.52 -2.75
C ALA A 152 8.59 -11.93 -1.42
N LEU A 153 9.54 -11.38 -0.66
CA LEU A 153 9.28 -10.64 0.56
C LEU A 153 9.16 -9.15 0.26
N VAL A 154 8.49 -8.41 1.14
CA VAL A 154 8.52 -6.95 1.12
C VAL A 154 9.95 -6.51 1.46
N ALA A 155 10.50 -5.54 0.74
CA ALA A 155 11.83 -5.01 1.04
C ALA A 155 11.80 -4.20 2.35
N ASN A 156 12.84 -4.27 3.17
CA ASN A 156 12.89 -3.46 4.40
C ASN A 156 13.40 -2.05 4.08
N ILE A 157 12.51 -1.18 3.58
CA ILE A 157 12.85 0.22 3.27
C ILE A 157 12.69 1.10 4.53
N PRO A 158 13.72 1.89 4.91
CA PRO A 158 13.62 2.81 6.04
C PRO A 158 12.51 3.85 5.90
N TRP A 159 11.81 4.15 6.99
CA TRP A 159 10.75 5.16 7.05
C TRP A 159 11.14 6.52 6.51
N LEU A 160 12.38 6.96 6.79
CA LEU A 160 12.90 8.22 6.26
C LEU A 160 12.86 8.24 4.72
N THR A 161 13.32 7.16 4.07
CA THR A 161 13.28 7.08 2.60
C THR A 161 11.85 6.98 2.08
N LEU A 162 10.96 6.23 2.75
CA LEU A 162 9.56 6.14 2.35
C LEU A 162 8.87 7.51 2.42
N LYS A 163 9.12 8.27 3.49
CA LYS A 163 8.59 9.63 3.69
C LYS A 163 9.13 10.61 2.65
N GLU A 164 10.45 10.64 2.44
CA GLU A 164 11.08 11.48 1.42
C GLU A 164 10.52 11.18 0.02
N THR A 165 10.35 9.90 -0.31
CA THR A 165 9.77 9.46 -1.59
C THR A 165 8.31 9.91 -1.71
N ALA A 166 7.52 9.74 -0.65
CA ALA A 166 6.13 10.16 -0.62
C ALA A 166 5.97 11.67 -0.78
N ASP A 167 6.78 12.47 -0.10
CA ASP A 167 6.75 13.93 -0.17
C ASP A 167 7.09 14.42 -1.60
N GLN A 168 8.09 13.81 -2.25
CA GLN A 168 8.43 14.10 -3.63
C GLN A 168 7.29 13.74 -4.60
N ILE A 169 6.66 12.57 -4.42
CA ILE A 169 5.51 12.16 -5.24
C ILE A 169 4.35 13.15 -5.07
N LEU A 170 3.97 13.48 -3.84
CA LEU A 170 2.85 14.39 -3.55
C LEU A 170 3.07 15.80 -4.11
N LYS A 171 4.34 16.26 -4.11
CA LYS A 171 4.74 17.54 -4.70
C LYS A 171 4.72 17.52 -6.23
N ALA A 172 5.22 16.46 -6.84
CA ALA A 172 5.30 16.35 -8.30
C ALA A 172 3.95 15.96 -8.95
N CYS A 173 3.07 15.31 -8.21
CA CYS A 173 1.80 14.77 -8.70
C CYS A 173 0.60 15.45 -8.00
N PRO A 174 0.08 16.57 -8.52
CA PRO A 174 -0.98 17.33 -7.87
C PRO A 174 -2.30 16.56 -7.74
N ASN A 175 -2.55 15.61 -8.63
CA ASN A 175 -3.72 14.71 -8.64
C ASN A 175 -3.60 13.48 -7.71
N VAL A 176 -2.55 13.41 -6.88
CA VAL A 176 -2.35 12.37 -5.86
C VAL A 176 -2.51 12.96 -4.46
N SER A 177 -3.35 12.36 -3.61
CA SER A 177 -3.56 12.82 -2.21
C SER A 177 -2.89 11.95 -1.15
N LEU A 178 -2.53 10.72 -1.49
CA LEU A 178 -2.06 9.74 -0.53
C LEU A 178 -1.05 8.80 -1.19
N VAL A 179 0.06 8.57 -0.49
CA VAL A 179 1.11 7.64 -0.89
C VAL A 179 1.19 6.53 0.15
N TYR A 180 1.16 5.31 -0.34
CA TYR A 180 1.23 4.09 0.43
C TYR A 180 2.55 3.35 0.20
N TYR A 181 2.89 2.45 1.09
CA TYR A 181 3.83 1.36 0.88
C TYR A 181 3.08 0.02 0.84
N ASP A 182 3.28 -0.79 -0.20
CA ASP A 182 2.65 -2.11 -0.31
C ASP A 182 3.41 -3.13 0.54
N ILE A 183 2.81 -3.48 1.68
CA ILE A 183 3.38 -4.39 2.68
C ILE A 183 2.98 -5.86 2.44
N THR A 184 2.61 -6.23 1.21
CA THR A 184 2.11 -7.58 0.91
C THR A 184 3.17 -8.48 0.25
N PRO A 185 3.57 -9.63 0.82
CA PRO A 185 4.49 -10.53 0.13
C PRO A 185 3.83 -11.23 -1.08
N LYS A 186 4.65 -11.83 -1.94
CA LYS A 186 4.20 -12.80 -2.95
C LYS A 186 4.42 -14.21 -2.39
N PRO A 187 3.37 -15.05 -2.22
CA PRO A 187 1.93 -14.74 -2.18
C PRO A 187 1.51 -14.01 -0.87
N PRO A 188 0.30 -13.41 -0.77
CA PRO A 188 -0.86 -13.53 -1.66
C PRO A 188 -0.85 -12.60 -2.88
N ALA A 189 0.07 -11.64 -2.93
CA ALA A 189 0.20 -10.74 -4.07
C ALA A 189 0.92 -11.40 -5.25
N THR A 190 0.81 -10.79 -6.43
CA THR A 190 1.81 -10.89 -7.51
C THR A 190 2.90 -9.81 -7.31
N ILE A 191 3.93 -9.79 -8.16
CA ILE A 191 4.90 -8.68 -8.12
C ILE A 191 4.21 -7.44 -8.66
N GLU A 192 3.85 -7.47 -9.94
CA GLU A 192 3.04 -6.46 -10.63
C GLU A 192 1.63 -6.37 -10.07
N MET A 193 1.01 -5.20 -10.22
CA MET A 193 -0.38 -4.95 -9.88
C MET A 193 -1.15 -4.62 -11.16
N GLU A 194 -2.00 -5.57 -11.58
CA GLU A 194 -2.90 -5.47 -12.73
C GLU A 194 -4.37 -5.46 -12.28
#